data_AF-A0A559IEM9-F1
#
_entry.id   AF-A0A559IEM9-F1
#
_cell.length_a   1.000
_cell.length_b   1.000
_cell.length_c   1.000
_cell.angle_alpha   90.00
_cell.angle_beta   90.00
_cell.angle_gamma   90.00
#
_symmetry.space_group_name_H-M   'P 1'
#
loop_
_entity.id
_entity.type
_entity.pdbx_description
1 polymer ?
#
loop_
_entity_poly.entity_id
_entity_poly.type
_entity_poly.pdbx_seq_one_letter_code
_entity_poly.pdbx_strand_id
1 'polypeptide(L)'
;MIIIEGKAGKSRVLQDIINNQMRNRSVVVFDSVGIRGLRVPDGVQHFMLDGASVEEVVEEFMNNAFQFYEIDWIVFSVNADIMSFDLGIFKNLDRRYNHNFIITVQNNALDEVNVYYA
;
A
#
# COMPACT_ATOMS: atom_id res chain seq x y z
N MET A 1 -1.67 -10.55 -3.74
CA MET A 1 -1.87 -9.21 -3.12
C MET A 1 -2.18 -9.30 -1.61
N ILE A 2 -1.83 -8.30 -0.80
CA ILE A 2 -2.20 -8.17 0.62
C ILE A 2 -3.09 -6.94 0.80
N ILE A 3 -4.19 -7.05 1.53
CA ILE A 3 -5.09 -5.94 1.86
C ILE A 3 -5.12 -5.76 3.37
N ILE A 4 -4.87 -4.54 3.84
CA ILE A 4 -4.96 -4.14 5.24
C ILE A 4 -6.10 -3.12 5.37
N GLU A 5 -7.15 -3.47 6.11
CA GLU A 5 -8.29 -2.57 6.33
C GLU A 5 -8.50 -2.27 7.81
N GLY A 6 -9.18 -1.16 8.09
CA GLY A 6 -9.59 -0.81 9.45
C GLY A 6 -9.71 0.70 9.63
N LYS A 7 -10.31 1.11 10.74
CA LYS A 7 -10.52 2.54 11.04
C LYS A 7 -9.22 3.24 11.45
N ALA A 8 -8.40 2.59 12.27
CA ALA A 8 -7.12 3.09 12.78
C ALA A 8 -6.11 1.94 12.92
N GLY A 9 -4.83 2.26 13.14
CA GLY A 9 -3.79 1.24 13.45
C GLY A 9 -3.18 0.50 12.26
N LYS A 10 -3.70 0.67 11.04
CA LYS A 10 -3.20 0.04 9.81
C LYS A 10 -1.70 0.22 9.58
N SER A 11 -1.18 1.41 9.90
CA SER A 11 0.25 1.73 9.76
C SER A 11 1.15 0.87 10.65
N ARG A 12 0.67 0.47 11.84
CA ARG A 12 1.43 -0.43 12.73
C ARG A 12 1.52 -1.83 12.13
N VAL A 13 0.40 -2.35 11.62
CA VAL A 13 0.36 -3.65 10.95
C VAL A 13 1.23 -3.65 9.69
N LEU A 14 1.14 -2.60 8.87
CA LEU A 14 2.02 -2.42 7.71
C LEU A 14 3.51 -2.42 8.12
N GLN A 15 3.85 -1.65 9.15
CA GLN A 15 5.22 -1.60 9.68
C GLN A 15 5.72 -2.98 10.12
N ASP A 16 4.88 -3.72 10.85
CA ASP A 16 5.23 -5.06 11.34
C ASP A 16 5.43 -6.05 10.19
N ILE A 17 4.62 -5.96 9.14
CA ILE A 17 4.78 -6.76 7.92
C ILE A 17 6.12 -6.42 7.24
N ILE A 18 6.40 -5.15 6.98
CA ILE A 18 7.65 -4.73 6.30
C ILE A 18 8.87 -5.16 7.13
N ASN A 19 8.88 -4.88 8.44
CA ASN A 19 10.06 -5.10 9.29
C ASN A 19 10.34 -6.58 9.58
N ASN A 20 9.30 -7.42 9.65
CA ASN A 20 9.46 -8.81 10.08
C ASN A 20 9.34 -9.81 8.93
N GLN A 21 8.55 -9.51 7.90
CA GLN A 21 8.24 -10.47 6.83
C GLN A 21 8.94 -10.16 5.52
N MET A 22 9.43 -8.92 5.33
CA MET A 22 10.05 -8.47 4.07
C MET A 22 11.55 -8.21 4.20
N ARG A 23 12.22 -8.88 5.14
CA ARG A 23 13.66 -8.74 5.33
C ARG A 23 14.40 -9.13 4.04
N ASN A 24 15.25 -8.23 3.55
CA ASN A 24 15.99 -8.31 2.29
C ASN A 24 15.16 -8.19 0.99
N ARG A 25 13.93 -7.66 1.08
CA ARG A 25 13.11 -7.35 -0.10
C ARG A 25 13.09 -5.84 -0.34
N SER A 26 13.10 -5.45 -1.60
CA SER A 26 12.95 -4.05 -1.99
C SER A 26 11.48 -3.64 -1.87
N VAL A 27 11.22 -2.54 -1.17
CA VAL A 27 9.86 -2.05 -0.92
C VAL A 27 9.78 -0.58 -1.31
N VAL A 28 8.72 -0.23 -2.03
CA VAL A 28 8.32 1.15 -2.30
C VAL A 28 6.95 1.40 -1.68
N VAL A 29 6.78 2.54 -1.01
CA VAL A 29 5.52 2.97 -0.41
C VAL A 29 5.03 4.25 -1.10
N PHE A 30 3.82 4.19 -1.65
CA PHE A 30 3.05 5.34 -2.10
C PHE A 30 2.01 5.67 -1.04
N ASP A 31 2.12 6.84 -0.44
CA ASP A 31 1.33 7.24 0.72
C ASP A 31 0.56 8.52 0.44
N SER A 32 -0.77 8.41 0.27
CA SER A 32 -1.63 9.59 0.13
C SER A 32 -2.33 10.02 1.41
N VAL A 33 -2.22 9.24 2.48
CA VAL A 33 -2.86 9.52 3.78
C VAL A 33 -1.93 10.27 4.73
N GLY A 34 -0.64 10.35 4.40
CA GLY A 34 0.39 10.99 5.21
C GLY A 34 0.63 10.21 6.50
N ILE A 35 1.01 8.93 6.40
CA ILE A 35 1.28 8.07 7.57
C ILE A 35 2.42 8.69 8.38
N ARG A 36 2.05 9.41 9.45
CA ARG A 36 3.02 9.94 10.41
C ARG A 36 3.62 8.80 11.22
N GLY A 37 4.93 8.63 11.12
CA GLY A 37 5.69 7.73 11.98
C GLY A 37 5.75 6.27 11.52
N LEU A 38 5.56 6.00 10.22
CA LEU A 38 5.92 4.71 9.62
C LEU A 38 7.45 4.51 9.76
N ARG A 39 7.87 3.57 10.61
CA ARG A 39 9.30 3.27 10.85
C ARG A 39 9.70 2.01 10.10
N VAL A 40 10.14 2.19 8.86
CA VAL A 40 10.61 1.14 7.96
C VAL A 40 12.14 1.08 7.90
N PRO A 41 12.75 -0.03 7.47
CA PRO A 41 14.20 -0.18 7.43
C PRO A 41 14.83 0.71 6.36
N ASP A 42 16.14 0.95 6.49
CA ASP A 42 16.92 1.65 5.47
C ASP A 42 16.81 0.95 4.11
N GLY A 43 16.52 1.72 3.05
CA GLY A 43 16.33 1.21 1.69
C GLY A 43 14.88 1.07 1.23
N VAL A 44 13.90 1.21 2.13
CA VAL A 44 12.50 1.39 1.73
C VAL A 44 12.31 2.80 1.18
N GLN A 45 11.85 2.90 -0.07
CA GLN A 45 11.54 4.19 -0.68
C GLN A 45 10.12 4.60 -0.30
N HIS A 46 9.92 5.86 0.09
CA HIS A 46 8.62 6.37 0.54
C HIS A 46 8.27 7.66 -0.19
N PHE A 47 7.25 7.58 -1.04
CA PHE A 47 6.69 8.68 -1.79
C PHE A 47 5.43 9.19 -1.07
N MET A 48 5.49 10.42 -0.57
CA MET A 48 4.35 11.10 0.03
C MET A 48 3.59 11.86 -1.05
N LEU A 49 2.34 11.45 -1.28
CA LEU A 49 1.38 12.00 -2.25
C LEU A 49 0.18 12.59 -1.49
N ASP A 50 0.46 13.52 -0.57
CA ASP A 50 -0.51 14.02 0.41
C ASP A 50 -1.85 14.45 -0.23
N GLY A 51 -2.93 13.76 0.15
CA GLY A 51 -4.28 14.06 -0.31
C GLY A 51 -4.62 13.57 -1.73
N ALA A 52 -3.71 12.86 -2.40
CA ALA A 52 -3.98 12.27 -3.71
C ALA A 52 -5.07 11.20 -3.64
N SER A 53 -5.94 11.21 -4.66
CA SER A 53 -6.94 10.19 -4.91
C SER A 53 -6.29 8.83 -5.21
N VAL A 54 -7.08 7.75 -5.15
CA VAL A 54 -6.57 6.41 -5.47
C VAL A 54 -6.08 6.35 -6.92
N GLU A 55 -6.81 6.99 -7.83
CA GLU A 55 -6.51 7.06 -9.25
C GLU A 55 -5.17 7.75 -9.49
N GLU A 56 -4.93 8.91 -8.86
CA GLU A 56 -3.66 9.64 -8.97
C GLU A 56 -2.48 8.83 -8.41
N VAL A 57 -2.68 8.13 -7.29
CA VAL A 57 -1.64 7.27 -6.69
C VAL A 57 -1.29 6.10 -7.62
N VAL A 58 -2.31 5.48 -8.23
CA VAL A 58 -2.11 4.39 -9.20
C VAL A 58 -1.45 4.90 -10.48
N GLU A 59 -1.88 6.07 -10.96
CA GLU A 59 -1.29 6.72 -12.13
C GLU A 59 0.19 7.05 -11.90
N GLU A 60 0.56 7.56 -10.73
CA GLU A 60 1.96 7.83 -10.37
C GLU A 60 2.82 6.56 -10.43
N PHE A 61 2.31 5.45 -9.88
CA PHE A 61 2.98 4.16 -10.02
C PHE A 61 3.11 3.74 -11.49
N MET A 62 2.03 3.85 -12.28
CA MET A 62 2.03 3.41 -13.68
C MET A 62 2.98 4.23 -14.56
N ASN A 63 3.02 5.55 -14.35
CA ASN A 63 3.89 6.48 -15.09
C ASN A 63 5.38 6.22 -14.82
N ASN A 64 5.69 5.72 -13.63
CA ASN A 64 7.07 5.42 -13.20
C ASN A 64 7.37 3.92 -13.12
N ALA A 65 6.48 3.05 -13.62
CA ALA A 65 6.57 1.60 -13.40
C ALA A 65 7.90 0.99 -13.86
N PHE A 66 8.51 1.54 -14.91
CA PHE A 66 9.83 1.10 -15.38
C PHE A 66 10.94 1.28 -14.33
N GLN A 67 10.87 2.35 -13.53
CA GLN A 67 11.84 2.62 -12.46
C GLN A 67 11.72 1.62 -11.31
N PHE A 68 10.55 1.01 -11.15
CA PHE A 68 10.27 0.05 -10.09
C PHE A 68 10.40 -1.40 -10.52
N TYR A 69 10.92 -1.68 -11.73
CA TYR A 69 11.01 -3.03 -12.28
C TYR A 69 11.72 -4.03 -11.34
N GLU A 70 12.75 -3.60 -10.61
CA GLU A 70 13.51 -4.42 -9.65
C GLU A 70 12.94 -4.39 -8.21
N ILE A 71 11.81 -3.73 -8.00
CA ILE A 71 11.17 -3.63 -6.69
C ILE A 71 10.28 -4.86 -6.45
N ASP A 72 10.50 -5.56 -5.34
CA ASP A 72 9.72 -6.76 -4.99
C ASP A 72 8.28 -6.41 -4.56
N TRP A 73 8.12 -5.34 -3.79
CA TRP A 73 6.86 -4.95 -3.15
C TRP A 73 6.49 -3.48 -3.37
N ILE A 74 5.26 -3.26 -3.80
CA ILE A 74 4.64 -1.94 -3.92
C ILE A 74 3.53 -1.83 -2.88
N VAL A 75 3.63 -0.82 -2.03
CA VAL A 75 2.63 -0.52 -1.00
C VAL A 75 1.85 0.72 -1.42
N PHE A 76 0.53 0.60 -1.42
CA PHE A 76 -0.39 1.72 -1.61
C PHE A 76 -1.12 2.02 -0.30
N SER A 77 -0.81 3.16 0.32
CA SER A 77 -1.58 3.68 1.44
C SER A 77 -2.51 4.77 0.98
N VAL A 78 -3.79 4.42 0.80
CA VAL A 78 -4.77 5.30 0.17
C VAL A 78 -5.96 5.58 1.07
N ASN A 79 -6.53 6.77 0.93
CA ASN A 79 -7.76 7.15 1.61
C ASN A 79 -9.00 6.67 0.83
N ALA A 80 -9.23 5.35 0.78
CA ALA A 80 -10.40 4.77 0.11
C ALA A 80 -11.24 3.97 1.09
N ASP A 81 -12.56 4.20 1.16
CA ASP A 81 -13.47 3.39 1.97
C ASP A 81 -13.84 2.11 1.23
N ILE A 82 -13.42 0.96 1.77
CA ILE A 82 -13.61 -0.36 1.17
C ILE A 82 -15.07 -0.71 0.87
N MET A 83 -16.03 -0.11 1.59
CA MET A 83 -17.46 -0.35 1.38
C MET A 83 -17.99 0.33 0.10
N SER A 84 -17.28 1.36 -0.38
CA SER A 84 -17.69 2.18 -1.52
C SER A 84 -16.72 2.11 -2.69
N PHE A 85 -15.49 1.66 -2.44
CA PHE A 85 -14.40 1.66 -3.40
C PHE A 85 -14.22 0.30 -4.07
N ASP A 86 -14.11 0.29 -5.41
CA ASP A 86 -13.81 -0.93 -6.15
C ASP A 86 -12.31 -1.23 -6.15
N LEU A 87 -11.94 -2.29 -5.42
CA LEU A 87 -10.57 -2.83 -5.41
C LEU A 87 -10.12 -3.42 -6.76
N GLY A 88 -11.00 -3.46 -7.77
CA GLY A 88 -10.72 -3.89 -9.14
C GLY A 88 -9.51 -3.19 -9.76
N ILE A 89 -9.26 -1.92 -9.45
CA ILE A 89 -8.07 -1.21 -9.95
C ILE A 89 -6.77 -1.88 -9.51
N PHE A 90 -6.65 -2.26 -8.24
CA PHE A 90 -5.46 -2.93 -7.70
C PHE A 90 -5.34 -4.36 -8.20
N LYS A 91 -6.47 -5.08 -8.35
CA LYS A 91 -6.48 -6.41 -8.97
C LYS A 91 -5.96 -6.38 -10.41
N ASN A 92 -6.25 -5.31 -11.15
CA ASN A 92 -5.73 -5.13 -12.51
C ASN A 92 -4.22 -4.88 -12.52
N LEU A 93 -3.68 -4.16 -11.52
CA LEU A 93 -2.24 -4.01 -11.35
C LEU A 93 -1.55 -5.34 -11.02
N ASP A 94 -2.10 -6.10 -10.06
CA ASP A 94 -1.60 -7.42 -9.63
C ASP A 94 -1.54 -8.42 -10.80
N ARG A 95 -2.44 -8.31 -11.78
CA ARG A 95 -2.40 -9.13 -13.01
C ARG A 95 -1.40 -8.64 -14.06
N ARG A 96 -1.06 -7.35 -14.05
CA ARG A 96 -0.29 -6.71 -15.13
C ARG A 96 1.20 -6.62 -14.81
N TYR A 97 1.56 -6.53 -13.54
CA TYR A 97 2.93 -6.32 -13.10
C TYR A 97 3.39 -7.46 -12.20
N ASN A 98 4.67 -7.84 -12.30
CA ASN A 98 5.26 -8.94 -11.52
C ASN A 98 5.63 -8.53 -10.08
N HIS A 99 5.14 -7.39 -9.59
CA HIS A 99 5.34 -6.95 -8.21
C HIS A 99 4.34 -7.62 -7.29
N ASN A 100 4.70 -7.70 -6.01
CA ASN A 100 3.73 -7.99 -4.97
C ASN A 100 3.13 -6.69 -4.45
N PHE A 101 1.83 -6.69 -4.17
CA PHE A 101 1.12 -5.49 -3.75
C PHE A 101 0.63 -5.59 -2.31
N ILE A 102 0.79 -4.52 -1.53
CA ILE A 102 0.08 -4.28 -0.27
C ILE A 102 -0.80 -3.04 -0.45
N ILE A 103 -2.06 -3.11 -0.04
CA ILE A 103 -2.97 -1.96 -0.08
C ILE A 103 -3.49 -1.73 1.33
N THR A 104 -3.40 -0.50 1.83
CA THR A 104 -4.11 -0.09 3.05
C THR A 104 -5.33 0.73 2.68
N VAL A 105 -6.51 0.32 3.12
CA VAL A 105 -7.79 1.00 2.85
C VAL A 105 -8.52 1.34 4.15
N GLN A 106 -9.38 2.35 4.11
CA GLN A 106 -10.22 2.73 5.24
C GLN A 106 -11.42 1.79 5.34
N ASN A 107 -11.72 1.35 6.56
CA ASN A 107 -13.00 0.73 6.88
C ASN A 107 -13.46 1.26 8.24
N ASN A 108 -14.43 2.18 8.23
CA ASN A 108 -14.89 2.86 9.43
C ASN A 108 -15.79 1.99 10.33
N ALA A 109 -16.25 0.85 9.83
CA ALA A 109 -17.08 -0.10 10.57
C ALA A 109 -16.26 -1.07 11.44
N LEU A 110 -14.94 -1.10 11.27
CA LEU A 110 -14.05 -2.00 11.99
C LEU A 110 -13.27 -1.26 13.08
N ASP A 111 -13.42 -1.74 14.31
CA ASP A 111 -12.61 -1.27 15.45
C ASP A 111 -11.19 -1.88 15.45
N GLU A 112 -11.04 -3.06 14.84
CA GLU A 112 -9.76 -3.77 14.70
C GLU A 112 -9.26 -3.75 13.25
N VAL A 113 -7.95 -3.94 13.07
CA VAL A 113 -7.33 -4.03 11.74
C VAL A 113 -7.42 -5.47 11.24
N ASN A 114 -7.94 -5.65 10.03
CA ASN A 114 -7.98 -6.94 9.35
C ASN A 114 -6.95 -7.00 8.23
N VAL A 115 -6.41 -8.19 7.99
CA VAL A 115 -5.44 -8.47 6.91
C VAL A 115 -5.95 -9.62 6.05
N TYR A 116 -6.02 -9.41 4.75
CA TYR A 116 -6.43 -10.41 3.77
C TYR A 116 -5.34 -10.69 2.76
N TYR A 117 -5.30 -11.93 2.29
CA TYR A 117 -4.47 -12.38 1.18
C TYR A 117 -5.40 -12.63 -0.01
N ALA A 118 -5.22 -11.83 -1.06
CA ALA A 118 -6.06 -11.81 -2.25
C ALA A 118 -5.28 -12.29 -3.48
#